data_AF-A0A2K3KXH1-F1
#
_entry.id   AF-A0A2K3KXH1-F1
#
_cell.length_a   1.000
_cell.length_b   1.000
_cell.length_c   1.000
_cell.angle_alpha   90.00
_cell.angle_beta   90.00
_cell.angle_gamma   90.00
#
_symmetry.space_group_name_H-M   'P 1'
#
loop_
_entity.id
_entity.type
_entity.pdbx_description
1 polymer ?
#
loop_
_entity_poly.entity_id
_entity_poly.type
_entity_poly.pdbx_seq_one_letter_code
_entity_poly.pdbx_strand_id
1 'polypeptide(L)'
;MGNCFIYWDLEESKDQRNYASLDELGNLSHLTTLDIMIQDASVLPRDLQVFAKLERYNIYVGDMWKWSLAWSGNASETSRNLKLADNRSSSILLDRGFNFLLNSAEDMCLNSIQCVRNFLYELNREGFPQVKHLSIQDSNELQYIVNSMGLVHPYPALPNLETFALHNLFCLEEI
;
A
#
# COMPACT_ATOMS: atom_id res chain seq x y z
N MET A 1 -7.77 -17.49 -16.20
CA MET A 1 -8.67 -16.32 -16.29
C MET A 1 -8.21 -15.35 -15.21
N GLY A 2 -7.43 -14.33 -15.51
CA GLY A 2 -6.84 -13.54 -14.42
C GLY A 2 -6.30 -12.25 -14.94
N ASN A 3 -7.19 -11.27 -15.04
CA ASN A 3 -6.97 -9.82 -15.13
C ASN A 3 -8.31 -9.23 -15.56
N CYS A 4 -9.31 -9.30 -14.67
CA CYS A 4 -10.51 -8.50 -14.83
C CYS A 4 -10.20 -7.15 -14.19
N PHE A 5 -9.89 -6.16 -15.02
CA PHE A 5 -9.70 -4.80 -14.55
C PHE A 5 -11.06 -4.15 -14.44
N ILE A 6 -11.43 -3.74 -13.23
CA ILE A 6 -12.59 -2.91 -12.99
C ILE A 6 -12.16 -1.48 -13.27
N TYR A 7 -12.86 -0.83 -14.20
CA TYR A 7 -12.77 0.62 -14.36
C TYR A 7 -13.64 1.24 -13.27
N TRP A 8 -13.00 1.91 -12.33
CA TRP A 8 -13.65 2.63 -11.23
C TRP A 8 -14.02 4.03 -11.69
N ASP A 9 -15.15 4.54 -11.21
CA ASP A 9 -15.53 5.93 -11.50
C ASP A 9 -14.57 6.90 -10.82
N LEU A 10 -14.26 8.00 -11.52
CA LEU A 10 -13.58 9.13 -10.94
C LEU A 10 -14.65 10.11 -10.48
N GLU A 11 -14.59 10.55 -9.23
CA GLU A 11 -15.58 11.48 -8.62
C GLU A 11 -15.81 12.78 -9.44
N GLU A 12 -14.91 13.09 -10.38
CA GLU A 12 -14.96 14.26 -11.26
C GLU A 12 -15.33 13.96 -12.73
N SER A 13 -15.65 12.71 -13.08
CA SER A 13 -15.97 12.34 -14.46
C SER A 13 -17.39 12.80 -14.83
N LYS A 14 -17.50 13.66 -15.86
CA LYS A 14 -18.79 14.15 -16.40
C LYS A 14 -19.45 13.15 -17.35
N ASP A 15 -18.84 12.00 -17.57
CA ASP A 15 -19.35 10.98 -18.47
C ASP A 15 -20.32 10.08 -17.69
N GLN A 16 -21.59 10.09 -18.09
CA GLN A 16 -22.69 9.31 -17.52
C GLN A 16 -22.55 7.79 -17.79
N ARG A 17 -21.41 7.19 -17.43
CA ARG A 17 -21.27 5.74 -17.37
C ARG A 17 -21.31 5.33 -15.91
N ASN A 18 -22.28 4.51 -15.56
CA ASN A 18 -22.43 3.93 -14.22
C ASN A 18 -21.31 2.90 -13.97
N TYR A 19 -20.09 3.37 -13.75
CA TYR A 19 -19.03 2.54 -13.17
C TYR A 19 -19.28 2.40 -11.67
N ALA A 20 -18.78 1.31 -11.08
CA ALA A 20 -18.83 1.16 -9.63
C ALA A 20 -17.88 2.17 -8.98
N SER A 21 -18.25 2.68 -7.79
CA SER A 21 -17.34 3.48 -6.95
C SER A 21 -16.79 2.65 -5.81
N LEU A 22 -15.54 2.91 -5.42
CA LEU A 22 -14.94 2.33 -4.21
C LEU A 22 -15.60 2.84 -2.91
N ASP A 23 -16.27 4.00 -2.95
CA ASP A 23 -17.05 4.50 -1.81
C ASP A 23 -18.18 3.54 -1.40
N GLU A 24 -18.69 2.74 -2.34
CA GLU A 24 -19.75 1.77 -2.08
C GLU A 24 -19.30 0.65 -1.13
N LEU A 25 -18.00 0.40 -1.00
CA LEU A 25 -17.45 -0.53 0.00
C LEU A 25 -17.83 -0.12 1.43
N GLY A 26 -18.05 1.18 1.67
CA GLY A 26 -18.53 1.72 2.94
C GLY A 26 -19.89 1.14 3.36
N ASN A 27 -20.76 0.83 2.39
CA ASN A 27 -22.09 0.28 2.64
C ASN A 27 -22.08 -1.21 3.02
N LEU A 28 -20.95 -1.90 2.83
CA LEU A 28 -20.81 -3.32 3.14
C LEU A 28 -20.41 -3.52 4.60
N SER A 29 -21.36 -3.41 5.53
CA SER A 29 -21.11 -3.43 6.97
C SER A 29 -20.38 -4.68 7.50
N HIS A 30 -20.55 -5.83 6.84
CA HIS A 30 -19.94 -7.11 7.23
C HIS A 30 -18.66 -7.46 6.44
N LEU A 31 -18.13 -6.53 5.63
CA LEU A 31 -16.93 -6.77 4.83
C LEU A 31 -15.68 -6.83 5.73
N THR A 32 -15.14 -8.04 5.93
CA THR A 32 -13.89 -8.29 6.69
C THR A 32 -12.75 -8.80 5.80
N THR A 33 -13.05 -9.27 4.59
CA THR A 33 -12.08 -9.76 3.61
C THR A 33 -12.21 -8.99 2.30
N LEU A 34 -11.11 -8.48 1.77
CA LEU A 34 -11.11 -7.75 0.50
C LEU A 34 -9.95 -8.16 -0.41
N ASP A 35 -10.29 -8.61 -1.61
CA ASP A 35 -9.34 -8.85 -2.70
C ASP A 35 -9.63 -7.85 -3.83
N ILE A 36 -8.71 -6.91 -4.07
CA ILE A 36 -8.92 -5.85 -5.06
C ILE A 36 -7.61 -5.42 -5.73
N MET A 37 -7.72 -5.11 -7.02
CA MET A 37 -6.65 -4.50 -7.79
C MET A 37 -7.16 -3.21 -8.44
N ILE A 38 -6.45 -2.13 -8.19
CA ILE A 38 -6.78 -0.76 -8.57
C ILE A 38 -5.65 -0.27 -9.47
N GLN A 39 -5.94 0.16 -10.70
CA GLN A 39 -4.89 0.63 -11.62
C GLN A 39 -4.42 2.04 -11.29
N ASP A 40 -5.37 2.92 -10.98
CA ASP A 40 -5.13 4.34 -10.76
C ASP A 40 -5.42 4.71 -9.31
N ALA A 41 -4.40 5.21 -8.63
CA ALA A 41 -4.49 5.70 -7.26
C ALA A 41 -5.59 6.76 -7.06
N SER A 42 -5.90 7.55 -8.09
CA SER A 42 -6.87 8.65 -8.01
C SER A 42 -8.33 8.22 -7.85
N VAL A 43 -8.65 6.94 -8.10
CA VAL A 43 -10.01 6.41 -7.90
C VAL A 43 -10.28 5.98 -6.45
N LEU A 44 -9.25 6.02 -5.60
CA LEU A 44 -9.42 5.65 -4.20
C LEU A 44 -10.30 6.67 -3.48
N PRO A 45 -11.18 6.20 -2.58
CA PRO A 45 -12.07 7.07 -1.86
C PRO A 45 -11.25 7.95 -0.92
N ARG A 46 -11.66 9.21 -0.74
CA ARG A 46 -11.00 10.12 0.20
C ARG A 46 -11.08 9.63 1.64
N ASP A 47 -12.17 8.94 1.99
CA ASP A 47 -12.33 8.29 3.27
C ASP A 47 -12.00 6.80 3.18
N LEU A 48 -10.78 6.47 3.60
CA LEU A 48 -10.22 5.11 3.57
C LEU A 48 -10.56 4.30 4.84
N GLN A 49 -11.43 4.81 5.72
CA GLN A 49 -11.85 4.12 6.95
C GLN A 49 -12.51 2.77 6.69
N VAL A 50 -13.06 2.55 5.48
CA VAL A 50 -13.62 1.25 5.09
C VAL A 50 -12.59 0.12 5.18
N PHE A 51 -11.31 0.43 5.03
CA PHE A 51 -10.24 -0.55 5.17
C PHE A 51 -9.91 -0.88 6.63
N ALA A 52 -10.31 -0.03 7.59
CA ALA A 52 -10.03 -0.20 9.01
C ALA A 52 -10.67 -1.46 9.63
N LYS A 53 -11.78 -1.93 9.06
CA LYS A 53 -12.52 -3.12 9.51
C LYS A 53 -12.02 -4.42 8.87
N LEU A 54 -11.08 -4.35 7.92
CA LEU A 54 -10.61 -5.54 7.22
C LEU A 54 -9.67 -6.35 8.10
N GLU A 55 -10.00 -7.62 8.27
CA GLU A 55 -9.16 -8.59 8.98
C GLU A 55 -8.15 -9.22 8.03
N ARG A 56 -8.52 -9.36 6.74
CA ARG A 56 -7.76 -9.99 5.66
C ARG A 56 -7.88 -9.18 4.39
N TYR A 57 -6.80 -8.98 3.65
CA TYR A 57 -6.89 -8.31 2.36
C TYR A 57 -5.72 -8.58 1.42
N ASN A 58 -6.02 -8.49 0.12
CA ASN A 58 -5.06 -8.34 -0.95
C ASN A 58 -5.40 -7.06 -1.72
N ILE A 59 -4.71 -5.96 -1.42
CA ILE A 59 -4.95 -4.66 -2.04
C ILE A 59 -3.74 -4.30 -2.87
N TYR A 60 -3.91 -4.29 -4.19
CA TYR A 60 -2.87 -3.89 -5.15
C TYR A 60 -3.27 -2.60 -5.83
N VAL A 61 -2.44 -1.57 -5.74
CA VAL A 61 -2.67 -0.26 -6.37
C VAL A 61 -1.52 0.05 -7.32
N GLY A 62 -1.84 0.34 -8.57
CA GLY A 62 -0.90 0.61 -9.64
C GLY A 62 -1.02 -0.38 -10.80
N ASP A 63 -0.77 0.10 -12.02
CA ASP A 63 -0.95 -0.62 -13.28
C ASP A 63 0.06 -1.74 -13.54
N MET A 64 1.20 -1.74 -12.85
CA MET A 64 2.25 -2.75 -13.01
C MET A 64 1.96 -4.08 -12.31
N TRP A 65 1.05 -4.10 -11.34
CA TRP A 65 0.75 -5.31 -10.60
C TRP A 65 -0.05 -6.29 -11.47
N LYS A 66 0.30 -7.57 -11.36
CA LYS A 66 -0.42 -8.66 -12.02
C LYS A 66 -1.05 -9.53 -10.95
N TRP A 67 -2.35 -9.82 -11.12
CA TRP A 67 -3.03 -10.75 -10.24
C TRP A 67 -2.48 -12.16 -10.49
N SER A 68 -2.01 -12.82 -9.43
CA SER A 68 -1.68 -14.24 -9.52
C SER A 68 -2.84 -15.04 -8.94
N LEU A 69 -3.35 -16.01 -9.72
CA LEU A 69 -4.38 -16.94 -9.26
C LEU A 69 -3.88 -17.84 -8.12
N ALA A 70 -2.55 -17.97 -7.96
CA ALA A 70 -1.96 -18.68 -6.83
C ALA A 70 -2.16 -17.94 -5.50
N TRP A 71 -2.35 -16.61 -5.52
CA TRP A 71 -2.65 -15.81 -4.33
C TRP A 71 -4.16 -15.60 -4.11
N SER A 72 -4.97 -15.71 -5.16
CA SER A 72 -6.44 -15.63 -5.08
C SER A 72 -6.99 -16.83 -4.31
N GLY A 73 -7.43 -16.61 -3.07
CA GLY A 73 -8.01 -17.66 -2.21
C GLY A 73 -7.02 -18.70 -1.65
N ASN A 74 -5.71 -18.51 -1.84
CA ASN A 74 -4.65 -19.42 -1.37
C ASN A 74 -3.46 -18.70 -0.70
N ALA A 75 -3.45 -17.36 -0.65
CA ALA A 75 -2.63 -16.67 0.34
C ALA A 75 -3.02 -17.18 1.73
N SER A 76 -2.06 -17.35 2.65
CA SER A 76 -2.31 -17.80 4.03
C SER A 76 -3.58 -17.14 4.53
N GLU A 77 -4.46 -17.94 5.13
CA GLU A 77 -5.77 -17.47 5.52
C GLU A 77 -5.67 -16.12 6.27
N THR A 78 -4.67 -15.86 7.09
CA THR A 78 -4.60 -14.58 7.83
C THR A 78 -3.89 -13.41 7.14
N SER A 79 -3.55 -13.48 5.85
CA SER A 79 -2.62 -12.52 5.23
C SER A 79 -3.24 -11.15 4.88
N ARG A 80 -2.46 -10.10 5.13
CA ARG A 80 -2.75 -8.69 4.79
C ARG A 80 -1.67 -8.18 3.84
N ASN A 81 -1.91 -8.36 2.55
CA ASN A 81 -0.99 -7.97 1.47
C ASN A 81 -1.35 -6.59 0.93
N LEU A 82 -0.35 -5.70 0.92
CA LEU A 82 -0.43 -4.38 0.34
C LEU A 82 0.67 -4.20 -0.69
N LYS A 83 0.28 -3.97 -1.96
CA LYS A 83 1.23 -3.62 -3.02
C LYS A 83 0.87 -2.28 -3.61
N LEU A 84 1.79 -1.33 -3.56
CA LEU A 84 1.57 0.04 -4.00
C LEU A 84 2.63 0.41 -5.03
N ALA A 85 2.18 0.87 -6.19
CA ALA A 85 3.02 1.46 -7.21
C ALA A 85 2.45 2.82 -7.58
N ASP A 86 3.25 3.87 -7.37
CA ASP A 86 2.88 5.25 -7.66
C ASP A 86 3.75 5.80 -8.80
N ASN A 87 3.24 5.70 -10.03
CA ASN A 87 3.95 6.13 -11.22
C ASN A 87 3.59 7.56 -11.68
N ARG A 88 2.66 8.24 -10.98
CA ARG A 88 2.02 9.49 -11.45
C ARG A 88 2.41 10.73 -10.65
N SER A 89 3.47 10.65 -9.83
CA SER A 89 3.98 11.80 -9.05
C SER A 89 3.01 12.34 -8.00
N SER A 90 2.06 11.51 -7.57
CA SER A 90 1.10 11.83 -6.52
C SER A 90 1.35 10.91 -5.35
N SER A 91 2.00 11.41 -4.29
CA SER A 91 2.42 10.63 -3.13
C SER A 91 1.23 10.11 -2.32
N ILE A 92 0.54 9.10 -2.84
CA ILE A 92 -0.60 8.44 -2.21
C ILE A 92 -0.25 7.92 -0.81
N LEU A 93 1.03 7.59 -0.62
CA LEU A 93 1.60 7.16 0.65
C LEU A 93 1.65 8.26 1.71
N LEU A 94 1.65 9.54 1.32
CA LEU A 94 1.59 10.67 2.23
C LEU A 94 0.15 11.06 2.59
N ASP A 95 -0.85 10.47 1.93
CA ASP A 95 -2.24 10.63 2.35
C ASP A 95 -2.46 9.86 3.67
N ARG A 96 -2.87 10.58 4.71
CA ARG A 96 -3.13 10.00 6.03
C ARG A 96 -4.22 8.94 6.01
N GLY A 97 -5.11 8.94 5.02
CA GLY A 97 -6.09 7.88 4.87
C GLY A 97 -5.45 6.51 4.62
N PHE A 98 -4.24 6.45 4.04
CA PHE A 98 -3.50 5.21 3.81
C PHE A 98 -2.80 4.64 5.06
N ASN A 99 -2.69 5.43 6.14
CA ASN A 99 -1.98 5.02 7.34
C ASN A 99 -2.51 3.72 7.94
N PHE A 100 -3.82 3.48 7.89
CA PHE A 100 -4.37 2.22 8.39
C PHE A 100 -3.78 1.02 7.64
N LEU A 101 -3.86 1.04 6.31
CA LEU A 101 -3.35 -0.04 5.45
C LEU A 101 -1.85 -0.25 5.63
N LEU A 102 -1.09 0.84 5.71
CA LEU A 102 0.35 0.78 5.94
C LEU A 102 0.67 0.14 7.30
N ASN A 103 -0.11 0.45 8.34
CA ASN A 103 0.14 -0.02 9.70
C ASN A 103 -0.35 -1.45 9.94
N SER A 104 -1.38 -1.90 9.21
CA SER A 104 -1.93 -3.25 9.34
C SER A 104 -1.25 -4.27 8.42
N ALA A 105 -0.57 -3.85 7.35
CA ALA A 105 0.01 -4.77 6.37
C ALA A 105 1.05 -5.71 7.00
N GLU A 106 0.98 -6.98 6.62
CA GLU A 106 1.99 -7.99 6.96
C GLU A 106 3.01 -8.16 5.82
N ASP A 107 2.52 -8.11 4.59
CA ASP A 107 3.30 -8.19 3.36
C ASP A 107 3.15 -6.86 2.61
N MET A 108 4.23 -6.07 2.58
CA MET A 108 4.23 -4.74 1.97
C MET A 108 5.23 -4.68 0.81
N CYS A 109 4.74 -4.37 -0.39
CA CYS A 109 5.59 -4.09 -1.55
C CYS A 109 5.34 -2.68 -2.07
N LEU A 110 6.40 -1.88 -2.15
CA LEU A 110 6.36 -0.51 -2.59
C LEU A 110 7.23 -0.35 -3.83
N ASN A 111 6.65 0.14 -4.92
CA ASN A 111 7.34 0.34 -6.18
C ASN A 111 7.25 1.79 -6.63
N SER A 112 8.37 2.33 -7.11
CA SER A 112 8.44 3.69 -7.67
C SER A 112 7.90 4.76 -6.73
N ILE A 113 8.08 4.63 -5.41
CA ILE A 113 7.56 5.64 -4.49
C ILE A 113 8.30 6.97 -4.74
N GLN A 114 7.53 8.02 -5.00
CA GLN A 114 8.04 9.37 -5.23
C GLN A 114 7.76 10.23 -4.00
N CYS A 115 8.53 11.30 -3.83
CA CYS A 115 8.37 12.28 -2.75
C CYS A 115 8.58 11.73 -1.33
N VAL A 116 9.19 10.55 -1.18
CA VAL A 116 9.56 9.96 0.11
C VAL A 116 11.06 9.82 0.16
N ARG A 117 11.74 10.64 0.98
CA ARG A 117 13.19 10.53 1.20
C ARG A 117 13.53 9.65 2.38
N ASN A 118 12.68 9.69 3.41
CA ASN A 118 12.82 8.92 4.62
C ASN A 118 11.59 8.06 4.86
N PHE A 119 11.71 6.76 4.62
CA PHE A 119 10.61 5.81 4.68
C PHE A 119 9.88 5.86 6.03
N LEU A 120 10.59 5.68 7.14
CA LEU A 120 9.95 5.68 8.45
C LEU A 120 9.48 7.06 8.89
N TYR A 121 10.31 8.10 8.73
CA TYR A 121 9.96 9.42 9.25
C TYR A 121 8.75 10.05 8.55
N GLU A 122 8.61 9.78 7.24
CA GLU A 122 7.55 10.36 6.41
C GLU A 122 6.31 9.49 6.36
N LEU A 123 6.45 8.15 6.34
CA LEU A 123 5.28 7.25 6.25
C LEU A 123 4.74 6.83 7.61
N ASN A 124 5.59 6.42 8.55
CA ASN A 124 5.15 6.10 9.91
C ASN A 124 6.28 6.16 10.95
N ARG A 125 6.28 7.24 11.76
CA ARG A 125 7.26 7.47 12.83
C ARG A 125 7.20 6.46 13.96
N GLU A 126 6.06 5.81 14.17
CA GLU A 126 5.88 4.77 15.17
C GLU A 126 6.39 3.41 14.68
N GLY A 127 6.70 3.29 13.39
CA GLY A 127 7.14 2.05 12.76
C GLY A 127 5.99 1.15 12.32
N PHE A 128 6.34 0.04 11.68
CA PHE A 128 5.40 -0.92 11.11
C PHE A 128 5.43 -2.23 11.89
N PRO A 129 4.69 -2.34 13.00
CA PRO A 129 4.76 -3.50 13.88
C PRO A 129 4.24 -4.79 13.25
N GLN A 130 3.35 -4.71 12.25
CA GLN A 130 2.75 -5.90 11.64
C GLN A 130 3.55 -6.44 10.45
N VAL A 131 4.45 -5.65 9.87
CA VAL A 131 5.16 -6.00 8.64
C VAL A 131 6.17 -7.12 8.92
N LYS A 132 5.99 -8.22 8.20
CA LYS A 132 6.89 -9.39 8.17
C LYS A 132 7.72 -9.41 6.89
N HIS A 133 7.14 -9.01 5.77
CA HIS A 133 7.84 -9.00 4.49
C HIS A 133 7.74 -7.60 3.89
N LEU A 134 8.88 -6.92 3.74
CA LEU A 134 8.97 -5.59 3.14
C LEU A 134 9.83 -5.64 1.89
N SER A 135 9.28 -5.15 0.78
CA SER A 135 9.99 -4.97 -0.48
C SER A 135 9.86 -3.54 -0.96
N ILE A 136 10.98 -2.87 -1.26
CA ILE A 136 10.99 -1.53 -1.85
C ILE A 136 11.78 -1.54 -3.15
N GLN A 137 11.19 -1.03 -4.22
CA GLN A 137 11.73 -1.12 -5.58
C GLN A 137 11.64 0.21 -6.33
N ASP A 138 12.61 0.46 -7.22
CA ASP A 138 12.63 1.56 -8.20
C ASP A 138 12.34 2.96 -7.62
N SER A 139 12.71 3.19 -6.35
CA SER A 139 12.36 4.39 -5.59
C SER A 139 13.54 5.36 -5.54
N ASN A 140 13.64 6.20 -6.56
CA ASN A 140 14.84 6.99 -6.85
C ASN A 140 15.09 8.18 -5.89
N GLU A 141 14.09 8.57 -5.10
CA GLU A 141 14.23 9.67 -4.14
C GLU A 141 14.49 9.16 -2.71
N LEU A 142 14.35 7.85 -2.49
CA LEU A 142 14.50 7.26 -1.17
C LEU A 142 15.97 7.24 -0.76
N GLN A 143 16.27 7.92 0.35
CA GLN A 143 17.62 8.06 0.91
C GLN A 143 17.81 7.27 2.19
N TYR A 144 16.77 7.19 3.03
CA TYR A 144 16.85 6.60 4.36
C TYR A 144 15.66 5.69 4.62
N ILE A 145 15.90 4.51 5.19
CA ILE A 145 14.82 3.62 5.62
C ILE A 145 14.53 3.85 7.10
N VAL A 146 15.51 3.57 7.95
CA VAL A 146 15.60 3.98 9.35
C VAL A 146 16.53 5.19 9.42
N ASN A 147 16.12 6.23 10.14
CA ASN A 147 16.94 7.42 10.28
C ASN A 147 17.84 7.33 11.52
N SER A 148 19.17 7.39 11.35
CA SER A 148 20.13 7.59 12.45
C SER A 148 20.46 9.06 12.76
N MET A 149 19.74 10.06 12.21
CA MET A 149 19.93 11.52 12.46
C MET A 149 19.69 11.96 13.93
N GLY A 150 20.38 11.33 14.89
CA GLY A 150 20.42 11.66 16.31
C GLY A 150 19.20 11.25 17.13
N LEU A 151 18.13 10.76 16.50
CA LEU A 151 16.92 10.30 17.19
C LEU A 151 17.02 8.79 17.40
N VAL A 152 17.38 8.40 18.62
CA VAL A 152 17.23 7.02 19.07
C VAL A 152 15.74 6.70 19.07
N HIS A 153 15.27 5.93 18.08
CA HIS A 153 13.94 5.35 18.16
C HIS A 153 13.90 4.45 19.41
N PRO A 154 13.02 4.73 20.38
CA PRO A 154 12.99 3.97 21.64
C PRO A 154 12.55 2.50 21.44
N TYR A 155 12.02 2.16 20.26
CA TYR A 155 11.52 0.84 19.89
C TYR A 155 11.99 0.44 18.49
N PRO A 156 12.11 -0.86 18.19
CA PRO A 156 12.40 -1.33 16.84
C PRO A 156 11.28 -0.88 15.89
N ALA A 157 11.64 -0.21 14.80
CA ALA A 157 10.66 0.31 13.85
C ALA A 157 9.99 -0.79 13.01
N LEU A 158 10.63 -1.97 12.89
CA LEU A 158 10.16 -3.13 12.13
C LEU A 158 10.38 -4.41 12.97
N PRO A 159 9.68 -4.58 14.11
CA PRO A 159 9.98 -5.60 15.11
C PRO A 159 9.72 -7.04 14.64
N ASN A 160 8.80 -7.23 13.70
CA ASN A 160 8.38 -8.55 13.21
C ASN A 160 8.91 -8.87 11.81
N LEU A 161 9.89 -8.10 11.31
CA LEU A 161 10.39 -8.25 9.94
C LEU A 161 11.18 -9.56 9.77
N GLU A 162 10.68 -10.42 8.89
CA GLU A 162 11.28 -11.70 8.52
C GLU A 162 12.02 -11.62 7.18
N THR A 163 11.52 -10.81 6.24
CA THR A 163 12.11 -10.63 4.92
C THR A 163 12.19 -9.16 4.54
N PHE A 164 13.35 -8.76 4.05
CA PHE A 164 13.59 -7.41 3.61
C PHE A 164 14.31 -7.41 2.26
N ALA A 165 13.66 -6.84 1.24
CA ALA A 165 14.13 -6.84 -0.13
C ALA A 165 14.19 -5.42 -0.69
N LEU A 166 15.34 -5.06 -1.26
CA LEU A 166 15.59 -3.73 -1.83
C LEU A 166 16.08 -3.89 -3.25
N HIS A 167 15.45 -3.20 -4.19
CA HIS A 167 15.77 -3.30 -5.62
C HIS A 167 15.84 -1.90 -6.27
N ASN A 168 16.90 -1.65 -7.04
CA ASN A 168 17.07 -0.42 -7.81
C ASN A 168 16.88 0.89 -7.02
N LEU A 169 17.44 0.95 -5.81
CA LEU A 169 17.40 2.13 -4.94
C LEU A 169 18.71 2.92 -5.05
N PHE A 170 18.85 3.70 -6.13
CA PHE A 170 20.13 4.35 -6.48
C PHE A 170 20.57 5.46 -5.52
N CYS A 171 19.63 6.06 -4.79
CA CYS A 171 19.89 7.16 -3.86
C CYS A 171 19.88 6.72 -2.39
N LEU A 172 19.78 5.41 -2.10
CA LEU A 172 19.74 4.91 -0.73
C LEU A 172 21.12 5.09 -0.07
N GLU A 173 21.13 5.85 1.01
CA GLU A 173 22.32 6.13 1.82
C GLU A 173 22.37 5.26 3.08
N GLU A 174 21.21 5.02 3.71
CA GLU A 174 21.12 4.26 4.97
C GLU A 174 19.88 3.38 5.05
N ILE A 175 20.03 2.24 5.72
CA ILE A 175 18.96 1.28 6.02
C ILE A 175 18.51 1.45 7.46
#